data_AF-A0A1T4Y9C3-F1
#
_entry.id   AF-A0A1T4Y9C3-F1
#
_cell.length_a   1.000
_cell.length_b   1.000
_cell.length_c   1.000
_cell.angle_alpha   90.00
_cell.angle_beta   90.00
_cell.angle_gamma   90.00
#
_symmetry.space_group_name_H-M   'P 1'
#
loop_
_entity.id
_entity.type
_entity.pdbx_description
1 polymer ?
#
loop_
_entity_poly.entity_id
_entity_poly.type
_entity_poly.pdbx_seq_one_letter_code
_entity_poly.pdbx_strand_id
1 'polypeptide(L)'
;MNFPRFIPRAALFLLVTGVSALSLTAAEPSGKWTPPPTDGSFWKHAPTSLAFPPFLGDYRFAGHFDYKDDGVLLRYENLEEQARMDIFLFKAGAPLPTLEDKHRRILAEMDIVSRDMESMVKQGRYKNLSESELQGGELELWQKQSLPIATRVITATRMGISDTGSAEAVVRQWVGITLLDDYLITLRHMRPAATGDAGEESMKRLIGLVFQVIKDPALRSHIQSLIKDYQADPFSEYGVQAAAAVLAYLQQTPYFPINIPEHPVAQWLEHAKAIAPGTEETLLRAFMLGSAKAALTGGDAETCLQEGSRQFAKIYRQLVTQHPQIARPEIDDFVTAAEKGEGHVWMRKYTRVTQ
;
A
#
# COMPACT_ATOMS: atom_id res chain seq x y z
N MET A 1 4.52 0.15 49.27
CA MET A 1 3.15 -0.39 49.14
C MET A 1 3.15 -1.41 48.02
N ASN A 2 2.58 -2.60 48.25
CA ASN A 2 2.60 -3.68 47.27
C ASN A 2 1.47 -3.48 46.24
N PHE A 3 1.81 -3.51 44.96
CA PHE A 3 0.85 -3.74 43.88
C PHE A 3 1.09 -5.12 43.26
N PRO A 4 0.05 -5.97 43.12
CA PRO A 4 0.22 -7.32 42.61
C PRO A 4 0.48 -7.31 41.09
N ARG A 5 1.42 -8.16 40.66
CA ARG A 5 1.64 -8.43 39.23
C ARG A 5 0.48 -9.27 38.68
N PHE A 6 -0.47 -8.63 37.99
CA PHE A 6 -1.33 -9.35 37.07
C PHE A 6 -0.60 -9.53 35.73
N ILE A 7 -0.22 -10.77 35.44
CA ILE A 7 0.24 -11.19 34.12
C ILE A 7 -0.99 -11.74 33.38
N PRO A 8 -1.60 -11.02 32.43
CA PRO A 8 -2.54 -11.63 31.51
C PRO A 8 -1.77 -12.57 30.56
N ARG A 9 -2.33 -13.75 30.32
CA ARG A 9 -1.73 -14.82 29.49
C ARG A 9 -1.70 -14.42 28.00
N ALA A 10 -0.68 -13.68 27.60
CA ALA A 10 -0.41 -13.30 26.20
C ALA A 10 0.84 -14.03 25.67
N ALA A 11 0.80 -15.37 25.64
CA ALA A 11 1.96 -16.19 25.25
C ALA A 11 1.58 -17.58 24.72
N LEU A 12 0.73 -17.67 23.68
CA LEU A 12 0.61 -18.90 22.87
C LEU A 12 0.00 -18.67 21.46
N PHE A 13 0.54 -17.74 20.67
CA PHE A 13 0.23 -17.62 19.23
C PHE A 13 1.47 -17.51 18.32
N LEU A 14 2.67 -17.53 18.92
CA LEU A 14 3.96 -17.50 18.23
C LEU A 14 4.70 -18.82 18.48
N LEU A 15 4.32 -19.87 17.73
CA LEU A 15 5.14 -21.08 17.49
C LEU A 15 4.42 -22.06 16.53
N VAL A 16 4.64 -21.91 15.22
CA VAL A 16 4.84 -23.05 14.29
C VAL A 16 5.84 -22.64 13.21
N THR A 17 7.10 -22.52 13.61
CA THR A 17 8.23 -22.86 12.73
C THR A 17 8.76 -24.19 13.24
N GLY A 18 8.39 -25.31 12.60
CA GLY A 18 8.71 -26.64 13.11
C GLY A 18 8.06 -27.73 12.29
N VAL A 19 8.84 -28.31 11.37
CA VAL A 19 8.48 -29.52 10.62
C VAL A 19 8.62 -30.73 11.54
N SER A 20 7.60 -31.57 11.64
CA SER A 20 7.74 -33.05 11.69
C SER A 20 6.40 -33.79 11.54
N ALA A 21 6.45 -34.85 10.73
CA ALA A 21 5.46 -35.91 10.45
C ALA A 21 4.37 -36.12 11.52
N LEU A 22 3.08 -36.29 11.21
CA LEU A 22 2.42 -37.06 10.11
C LEU A 22 1.11 -36.35 9.69
N SER A 23 0.41 -36.63 8.58
CA SER A 23 0.60 -37.57 7.46
C SER A 23 -0.14 -37.05 6.19
N LEU A 24 -0.05 -37.75 5.06
CA LEU A 24 -0.79 -37.45 3.80
C LEU A 24 -0.72 -35.97 3.38
N THR A 25 0.50 -35.51 3.16
CA THR A 25 0.79 -34.17 2.64
C THR A 25 0.33 -34.03 1.19
N ALA A 26 -0.53 -33.05 0.92
CA ALA A 26 -0.31 -32.23 -0.26
C ALA A 26 1.13 -31.71 -0.15
N ALA A 27 2.00 -32.06 -1.10
CA ALA A 27 3.42 -31.71 -1.04
C ALA A 27 3.59 -30.21 -0.81
N GLU A 28 4.51 -29.81 0.05
CA GLU A 28 4.78 -28.39 0.26
C GLU A 28 5.15 -27.75 -1.09
N PRO A 29 4.52 -26.62 -1.46
CA PRO A 29 4.72 -26.02 -2.77
C PRO A 29 6.19 -25.70 -2.93
N SER A 30 6.82 -26.24 -3.99
CA SER A 30 8.25 -26.10 -4.14
C SER A 30 8.61 -24.71 -4.68
N GLY A 31 9.58 -24.06 -4.05
CA GLY A 31 9.92 -22.67 -4.30
C GLY A 31 10.89 -22.14 -3.26
N LYS A 32 10.99 -20.81 -3.12
CA LYS A 32 11.92 -20.13 -2.22
C LYS A 32 11.24 -18.97 -1.50
N TRP A 33 11.40 -18.90 -0.17
CA TRP A 33 11.05 -17.70 0.60
C TRP A 33 12.17 -16.67 0.54
N THR A 34 11.80 -15.41 0.31
CA THR A 34 12.70 -14.25 0.29
C THR A 34 12.16 -13.19 1.27
N PRO A 35 12.96 -12.73 2.26
CA PRO A 35 12.54 -11.71 3.22
C PRO A 35 12.28 -10.34 2.54
N PRO A 36 11.60 -9.40 3.23
CA PRO A 36 11.36 -8.07 2.68
C PRO A 36 12.69 -7.29 2.49
N PRO A 37 12.75 -6.34 1.53
CA PRO A 37 13.90 -5.46 1.36
C PRO A 37 14.20 -4.65 2.64
N THR A 38 15.47 -4.61 3.04
CA THR A 38 15.91 -3.90 4.27
C THR A 38 16.07 -2.39 4.08
N ASP A 39 16.03 -1.91 2.84
CA ASP A 39 16.10 -0.50 2.46
C ASP A 39 14.72 0.19 2.43
N GLY A 40 13.64 -0.54 2.73
CA GLY A 40 12.27 -0.04 2.63
C GLY A 40 11.78 0.12 1.20
N SER A 41 12.50 -0.40 0.21
CA SER A 41 12.07 -0.36 -1.18
C SER A 41 10.81 -1.22 -1.42
N PHE A 42 10.03 -0.83 -2.43
CA PHE A 42 8.82 -1.54 -2.81
C PHE A 42 9.22 -2.85 -3.52
N TRP A 43 8.54 -3.94 -3.21
CA TRP A 43 8.61 -5.16 -4.04
C TRP A 43 7.92 -4.89 -5.39
N LYS A 44 8.53 -5.31 -6.50
CA LYS A 44 8.06 -4.96 -7.86
C LYS A 44 7.83 -6.19 -8.71
N HIS A 45 6.64 -6.32 -9.29
CA HIS A 45 6.33 -7.32 -10.32
C HIS A 45 6.54 -6.73 -11.71
N ALA A 46 7.70 -6.95 -12.31
CA ALA A 46 8.05 -6.36 -13.60
C ALA A 46 7.00 -6.60 -14.73
N PRO A 47 6.39 -7.79 -14.90
CA PRO A 47 5.42 -8.02 -15.97
C PRO A 47 4.16 -7.15 -15.92
N THR A 48 3.66 -6.81 -14.71
CA THR A 48 2.45 -6.00 -14.52
C THR A 48 2.74 -4.58 -14.03
N SER A 49 4.02 -4.23 -13.82
CA SER A 49 4.48 -3.00 -13.19
C SER A 49 3.93 -2.71 -11.77
N LEU A 50 3.29 -3.68 -11.12
CA LEU A 50 2.81 -3.53 -9.74
C LEU A 50 3.98 -3.30 -8.79
N ALA A 51 3.80 -2.34 -7.87
CA ALA A 51 4.79 -1.99 -6.87
C ALA A 51 4.13 -2.02 -5.49
N PHE A 52 4.49 -3.01 -4.69
CA PHE A 52 3.94 -3.30 -3.38
C PHE A 52 4.82 -2.67 -2.28
N PRO A 53 4.31 -1.71 -1.50
CA PRO A 53 5.09 -0.97 -0.49
C PRO A 53 5.44 -1.84 0.74
N PRO A 54 6.46 -1.47 1.54
CA PRO A 54 6.79 -2.20 2.77
C PRO A 54 5.66 -2.21 3.82
N PHE A 55 4.69 -1.30 3.72
CA PHE A 55 3.51 -1.23 4.58
C PHE A 55 2.25 -0.92 3.77
N LEU A 56 1.14 -1.60 4.08
CA LEU A 56 -0.20 -1.31 3.57
C LEU A 56 -1.12 -0.99 4.76
N GLY A 57 -1.12 0.27 5.18
CA GLY A 57 -1.66 0.65 6.50
C GLY A 57 -0.84 -0.04 7.60
N ASP A 58 -1.52 -0.59 8.60
CA ASP A 58 -0.89 -1.26 9.75
C ASP A 58 -0.35 -2.67 9.43
N TYR A 59 -0.45 -3.11 8.16
CA TYR A 59 0.06 -4.40 7.71
C TYR A 59 1.48 -4.24 7.13
N ARG A 60 2.47 -4.88 7.77
CA ARG A 60 3.86 -4.91 7.31
C ARG A 60 4.07 -5.98 6.24
N PHE A 61 4.94 -5.74 5.27
CA PHE A 61 5.39 -6.75 4.32
C PHE A 61 6.33 -7.75 5.01
N ALA A 62 5.92 -9.02 5.09
CA ALA A 62 6.66 -10.08 5.77
C ALA A 62 7.65 -10.84 4.84
N GLY A 63 7.54 -10.62 3.53
CA GLY A 63 8.36 -11.28 2.50
C GLY A 63 7.51 -11.89 1.39
N HIS A 64 8.17 -12.55 0.45
CA HIS A 64 7.54 -13.23 -0.67
C HIS A 64 8.04 -14.67 -0.83
N PHE A 65 7.26 -15.48 -1.54
CA PHE A 65 7.59 -16.83 -1.92
C PHE A 65 7.53 -16.98 -3.44
N ASP A 66 8.67 -17.27 -4.06
CA ASP A 66 8.79 -17.55 -5.49
C ASP A 66 8.50 -19.04 -5.73
N TYR A 67 7.43 -19.36 -6.45
CA TYR A 67 7.08 -20.72 -6.85
C TYR A 67 7.95 -21.15 -8.05
N LYS A 68 8.23 -22.45 -8.19
CA LYS A 68 8.96 -22.95 -9.37
C LYS A 68 8.23 -22.74 -10.71
N ASP A 69 6.91 -22.60 -10.68
CA ASP A 69 6.05 -22.56 -11.88
C ASP A 69 5.67 -21.11 -12.27
N ASP A 70 6.63 -20.16 -12.20
CA ASP A 70 6.47 -18.73 -12.53
C ASP A 70 5.30 -18.02 -11.82
N GLY A 71 5.11 -18.33 -10.53
CA GLY A 71 4.17 -17.65 -9.64
C GLY A 71 4.86 -17.06 -8.41
N VAL A 72 4.21 -16.08 -7.76
CA VAL A 72 4.71 -15.48 -6.52
C VAL A 72 3.58 -15.24 -5.52
N LEU A 73 3.86 -15.48 -4.24
CA LEU A 73 3.03 -15.09 -3.11
C LEU A 73 3.72 -13.94 -2.36
N LEU A 74 3.02 -12.83 -2.13
CA LEU A 74 3.41 -11.78 -1.19
C LEU A 74 2.64 -11.95 0.11
N ARG A 75 3.30 -11.83 1.27
CA ARG A 75 2.62 -11.83 2.56
C ARG A 75 2.72 -10.49 3.26
N TYR A 76 1.57 -10.03 3.72
CA TYR A 76 1.42 -8.90 4.63
C TYR A 76 0.83 -9.37 5.96
N GLU A 77 1.30 -8.83 7.08
CA GLU A 77 0.91 -9.25 8.43
C GLU A 77 0.58 -8.05 9.31
N ASN A 78 -0.50 -8.15 10.08
CA ASN A 78 -0.77 -7.31 11.25
C ASN A 78 -0.74 -8.22 12.49
N LEU A 79 0.30 -8.06 13.32
CA LEU A 79 0.52 -8.91 14.49
C LEU A 79 -0.43 -8.59 15.64
N GLU A 80 -0.92 -7.35 15.73
CA GLU A 80 -1.85 -6.91 16.78
C GLU A 80 -3.25 -7.48 16.54
N GLU A 81 -3.72 -7.42 15.29
CA GLU A 81 -4.98 -8.03 14.85
C GLU A 81 -4.90 -9.55 14.68
N GLN A 82 -3.69 -10.12 14.73
CA GLN A 82 -3.39 -11.52 14.37
C GLN A 82 -3.90 -11.88 12.96
N ALA A 83 -3.82 -10.91 12.05
CA ALA A 83 -4.37 -10.99 10.71
C ALA A 83 -3.26 -10.98 9.65
N ARG A 84 -3.58 -11.53 8.47
CA ARG A 84 -2.66 -11.58 7.32
C ARG A 84 -3.37 -11.37 6.01
N MET A 85 -2.66 -10.85 5.02
CA MET A 85 -3.06 -10.81 3.62
C MET A 85 -2.02 -11.55 2.80
N ASP A 86 -2.45 -12.63 2.14
CA ASP A 86 -1.67 -13.37 1.17
C ASP A 86 -2.11 -12.95 -0.25
N ILE A 87 -1.19 -12.42 -1.05
CA ILE A 87 -1.43 -11.93 -2.42
C ILE A 87 -0.69 -12.85 -3.38
N PHE A 88 -1.43 -13.65 -4.14
CA PHE A 88 -0.88 -14.58 -5.12
C PHE A 88 -0.96 -13.96 -6.51
N LEU A 89 0.17 -13.96 -7.24
CA LEU A 89 0.26 -13.54 -8.64
C LEU A 89 0.75 -14.74 -9.45
N PHE A 90 -0.08 -15.22 -10.37
CA PHE A 90 0.24 -16.33 -11.27
C PHE A 90 -0.12 -15.95 -12.70
N LYS A 91 0.66 -16.42 -13.68
CA LYS A 91 0.30 -16.22 -15.08
C LYS A 91 -1.00 -16.97 -15.40
N ALA A 92 -1.94 -16.32 -16.08
CA ALA A 92 -3.21 -16.94 -16.47
C ALA A 92 -3.01 -18.07 -17.50
N GLY A 93 -1.85 -18.14 -18.17
CA GLY A 93 -1.52 -19.17 -19.15
C GLY A 93 -1.88 -18.70 -20.56
N ALA A 94 -2.97 -19.22 -21.12
CA ALA A 94 -3.45 -18.81 -22.44
C ALA A 94 -4.05 -17.38 -22.39
N PRO A 95 -3.92 -16.59 -23.47
CA PRO A 95 -4.53 -15.26 -23.56
C PRO A 95 -6.05 -15.30 -23.37
N LEU A 96 -6.60 -14.29 -22.69
CA LEU A 96 -8.04 -14.15 -22.42
C LEU A 96 -8.58 -12.92 -23.19
N PRO A 97 -9.00 -13.09 -24.46
CA PRO A 97 -9.27 -11.97 -25.35
C PRO A 97 -10.57 -11.21 -25.03
N THR A 98 -11.55 -11.86 -24.40
CA THR A 98 -12.83 -11.24 -24.06
C THR A 98 -12.98 -11.02 -22.55
N LEU A 99 -13.86 -10.08 -22.17
CA LEU A 99 -14.24 -9.88 -20.77
C LEU A 99 -14.96 -11.12 -20.20
N GLU A 100 -15.72 -11.84 -21.02
CA GLU A 100 -16.41 -13.07 -20.63
C GLU A 100 -15.41 -14.19 -20.28
N ASP A 101 -14.35 -14.38 -21.08
CA ASP A 101 -13.30 -15.36 -20.79
C ASP A 101 -12.55 -15.02 -19.49
N LYS A 102 -12.33 -13.73 -19.22
CA LYS A 102 -11.77 -13.24 -17.95
C LYS A 102 -12.70 -13.55 -16.77
N HIS A 103 -14.00 -13.27 -16.88
CA HIS A 103 -14.99 -13.67 -15.87
C HIS A 103 -15.00 -15.18 -15.64
N ARG A 104 -15.06 -15.98 -16.71
CA ARG A 104 -15.07 -17.45 -16.63
C ARG A 104 -13.81 -17.97 -15.91
N ARG A 105 -12.65 -17.34 -16.14
CA ARG A 105 -11.40 -17.71 -15.45
C ARG A 105 -11.41 -17.35 -13.96
N ILE A 106 -11.79 -16.13 -13.56
CA ILE A 106 -11.80 -15.77 -12.13
C ILE A 106 -12.83 -16.59 -11.33
N LEU A 107 -13.94 -17.00 -11.96
CA LEU A 107 -14.92 -17.91 -11.36
C LEU A 107 -14.35 -19.32 -11.18
N ALA A 108 -13.70 -19.87 -12.21
CA ALA A 108 -13.04 -21.18 -12.13
C ALA A 108 -11.91 -21.21 -11.09
N GLU A 109 -11.21 -20.10 -10.87
CA GLU A 109 -10.22 -19.97 -9.79
C GLU A 109 -10.91 -19.95 -8.41
N MET A 110 -12.05 -19.27 -8.25
CA MET A 110 -12.81 -19.33 -6.99
C MET A 110 -13.27 -20.76 -6.66
N ASP A 111 -13.66 -21.54 -7.68
CA ASP A 111 -13.99 -22.96 -7.51
C ASP A 111 -12.76 -23.82 -7.15
N ILE A 112 -11.54 -23.39 -7.48
CA ILE A 112 -10.30 -23.99 -6.94
C ILE A 112 -10.16 -23.65 -5.45
N VAL A 113 -10.36 -22.39 -5.07
CA VAL A 113 -10.27 -21.95 -3.65
C VAL A 113 -11.24 -22.73 -2.75
N SER A 114 -12.51 -22.91 -3.15
CA SER A 114 -13.47 -23.69 -2.36
C SER A 114 -13.07 -25.16 -2.26
N ARG A 115 -12.60 -25.78 -3.36
CA ARG A 115 -12.10 -27.17 -3.33
C ARG A 115 -10.86 -27.34 -2.45
N ASP A 116 -9.96 -26.36 -2.42
CA ASP A 116 -8.83 -26.32 -1.49
C ASP A 116 -9.31 -26.28 -0.03
N MET A 117 -10.30 -25.44 0.28
CA MET A 117 -10.87 -25.35 1.63
C MET A 117 -11.57 -26.65 2.05
N GLU A 118 -12.38 -27.25 1.18
CA GLU A 118 -12.96 -28.57 1.42
C GLU A 118 -11.89 -29.66 1.61
N SER A 119 -10.82 -29.62 0.82
CA SER A 119 -9.69 -30.56 0.93
C SER A 119 -9.01 -30.41 2.29
N MET A 120 -8.80 -29.18 2.75
CA MET A 120 -8.25 -28.92 4.09
C MET A 120 -9.21 -29.32 5.22
N VAL A 121 -10.54 -29.29 5.02
CA VAL A 121 -11.51 -29.89 5.96
C VAL A 121 -11.39 -31.42 5.98
N LYS A 122 -11.31 -32.07 4.81
CA LYS A 122 -11.12 -33.54 4.70
C LYS A 122 -9.79 -33.99 5.32
N GLN A 123 -8.77 -33.13 5.33
CA GLN A 123 -7.48 -33.32 6.02
C GLN A 123 -7.51 -33.00 7.53
N GLY A 124 -8.66 -32.61 8.10
CA GLY A 124 -8.80 -32.26 9.52
C GLY A 124 -8.13 -30.94 9.94
N ARG A 125 -7.69 -30.10 8.99
CA ARG A 125 -7.05 -28.80 9.26
C ARG A 125 -8.08 -27.70 9.59
N TYR A 126 -9.31 -27.87 9.10
CA TYR A 126 -10.45 -27.01 9.41
C TYR A 126 -11.70 -27.85 9.68
N LYS A 127 -12.66 -27.27 10.40
CA LYS A 127 -14.05 -27.76 10.52
C LYS A 127 -15.03 -26.58 10.47
N ASN A 128 -16.33 -26.86 10.45
CA ASN A 128 -17.39 -25.84 10.41
C ASN A 128 -17.22 -24.83 9.25
N LEU A 129 -16.81 -25.33 8.08
CA LEU A 129 -16.66 -24.51 6.88
C LEU A 129 -18.02 -23.96 6.45
N SER A 130 -18.10 -22.65 6.29
CA SER A 130 -19.25 -21.92 5.78
C SER A 130 -18.76 -20.88 4.77
N GLU A 131 -19.40 -20.83 3.61
CA GLU A 131 -19.05 -19.94 2.51
C GLU A 131 -20.22 -19.01 2.20
N SER A 132 -19.93 -17.73 1.98
CA SER A 132 -20.93 -16.77 1.52
C SER A 132 -21.31 -17.04 0.06
N GLU A 133 -22.41 -16.44 -0.38
CA GLU A 133 -22.70 -16.28 -1.80
C GLU A 133 -21.51 -15.62 -2.53
N LEU A 134 -21.35 -15.96 -3.80
CA LEU A 134 -20.33 -15.41 -4.67
C LEU A 134 -20.75 -14.03 -5.16
N GLN A 135 -19.92 -13.03 -4.94
CA GLN A 135 -20.17 -11.67 -5.39
C GLN A 135 -19.27 -11.35 -6.59
N GLY A 136 -19.89 -11.03 -7.72
CA GLY A 136 -19.21 -10.45 -8.87
C GLY A 136 -19.18 -8.92 -8.80
N GLY A 137 -18.16 -8.31 -9.36
CA GLY A 137 -18.04 -6.86 -9.49
C GLY A 137 -16.94 -6.45 -10.46
N GLU A 138 -16.65 -5.15 -10.48
CA GLU A 138 -15.61 -4.56 -11.32
C GLU A 138 -14.68 -3.65 -10.50
N LEU A 139 -13.39 -3.67 -10.85
CA LEU A 139 -12.40 -2.69 -10.41
C LEU A 139 -12.20 -1.68 -11.54
N GLU A 140 -12.83 -0.51 -11.42
CA GLU A 140 -12.68 0.57 -12.39
C GLU A 140 -11.21 1.00 -12.53
N LEU A 141 -10.67 0.87 -13.73
CA LEU A 141 -9.37 1.43 -14.11
C LEU A 141 -9.64 2.67 -14.97
N TRP A 142 -9.36 3.88 -14.46
CA TRP A 142 -9.77 5.14 -15.08
C TRP A 142 -9.50 5.25 -16.61
N GLN A 143 -8.34 4.77 -17.07
CA GLN A 143 -7.90 4.85 -18.47
C GLN A 143 -7.81 3.49 -19.19
N LYS A 144 -8.24 2.40 -18.56
CA LYS A 144 -8.27 1.05 -19.14
C LYS A 144 -9.70 0.49 -19.05
N GLN A 145 -9.94 -0.68 -19.63
CA GLN A 145 -11.16 -1.44 -19.29
C GLN A 145 -11.13 -1.80 -17.80
N SER A 146 -12.28 -1.72 -17.12
CA SER A 146 -12.44 -2.24 -15.75
C SER A 146 -11.96 -3.69 -15.65
N LEU A 147 -11.33 -4.06 -14.54
CA LEU A 147 -10.97 -5.45 -14.29
C LEU A 147 -12.15 -6.18 -13.63
N PRO A 148 -12.57 -7.36 -14.11
CA PRO A 148 -13.58 -8.13 -13.42
C PRO A 148 -13.01 -8.65 -12.10
N ILE A 149 -13.82 -8.69 -11.05
CA ILE A 149 -13.46 -9.28 -9.75
C ILE A 149 -14.57 -10.21 -9.24
N ALA A 150 -14.16 -11.33 -8.67
CA ALA A 150 -15.04 -12.27 -7.95
C ALA A 150 -14.59 -12.33 -6.49
N THR A 151 -15.52 -12.21 -5.55
CA THR A 151 -15.23 -12.18 -4.11
C THR A 151 -16.13 -13.11 -3.31
N ARG A 152 -15.59 -13.68 -2.23
CA ARG A 152 -16.30 -14.57 -1.30
C ARG A 152 -15.74 -14.44 0.10
N VAL A 153 -16.60 -14.55 1.11
CA VAL A 153 -16.21 -14.67 2.52
C VAL A 153 -16.35 -16.11 2.95
N ILE A 154 -15.32 -16.64 3.59
CA ILE A 154 -15.23 -18.00 4.10
C ILE A 154 -15.04 -17.92 5.62
N THR A 155 -15.83 -18.67 6.37
CA THR A 155 -15.68 -18.82 7.83
C THR A 155 -15.41 -20.28 8.16
N ALA A 156 -14.41 -20.54 9.01
CA ALA A 156 -14.07 -21.90 9.42
C ALA A 156 -13.42 -21.91 10.81
N THR A 157 -13.53 -23.03 11.52
CA THR A 157 -12.70 -23.28 12.71
C THR A 157 -11.40 -23.93 12.27
N ARG A 158 -10.28 -23.20 12.40
CA ARG A 158 -8.93 -23.74 12.17
C ARG A 158 -8.51 -24.63 13.34
N MET A 159 -7.95 -25.79 13.00
CA MET A 159 -7.37 -26.72 13.96
C MET A 159 -5.86 -26.50 14.03
N GLY A 160 -5.36 -25.98 15.16
CA GLY A 160 -3.96 -26.00 15.52
C GLY A 160 -3.65 -27.32 16.22
N ILE A 161 -2.90 -28.21 15.57
CA ILE A 161 -2.42 -29.46 16.17
C ILE A 161 -1.00 -29.20 16.65
N SER A 162 -0.74 -29.46 17.93
CA SER A 162 0.59 -29.36 18.54
C SER A 162 0.83 -30.54 19.48
N ASP A 163 2.09 -30.82 19.79
CA ASP A 163 2.49 -31.91 20.70
C ASP A 163 1.90 -31.77 22.11
N THR A 164 1.38 -30.58 22.46
CA THR A 164 0.77 -30.25 23.75
C THR A 164 -0.76 -30.22 23.74
N GLY A 165 -1.41 -30.43 22.58
CA GLY A 165 -2.87 -30.51 22.44
C GLY A 165 -3.40 -29.88 21.15
N SER A 166 -4.73 -29.89 21.00
CA SER A 166 -5.43 -29.20 19.91
C SER A 166 -5.95 -27.84 20.36
N ALA A 167 -5.57 -26.79 19.64
CA ALA A 167 -6.12 -25.45 19.77
C ALA A 167 -7.11 -25.18 18.64
N GLU A 168 -8.25 -24.58 18.95
CA GLU A 168 -9.26 -24.22 17.95
C GLU A 168 -9.39 -22.70 17.85
N ALA A 169 -9.39 -22.18 16.63
CA ALA A 169 -9.58 -20.75 16.37
C ALA A 169 -10.59 -20.56 15.23
N VAL A 170 -11.70 -19.87 15.49
CA VAL A 170 -12.62 -19.47 14.42
C VAL A 170 -11.99 -18.33 13.63
N VAL A 171 -11.78 -18.53 12.34
CA VAL A 171 -11.22 -17.55 11.41
C VAL A 171 -12.26 -17.13 10.38
N ARG A 172 -12.18 -15.87 9.96
CA ARG A 172 -12.85 -15.36 8.77
C ARG A 172 -11.78 -15.07 7.72
N GLN A 173 -12.02 -15.48 6.50
CA GLN A 173 -11.16 -15.27 5.35
C GLN A 173 -11.97 -14.58 4.26
N TRP A 174 -11.51 -13.43 3.78
CA TRP A 174 -12.04 -12.82 2.56
C TRP A 174 -11.13 -13.20 1.39
N VAL A 175 -11.75 -13.58 0.28
CA VAL A 175 -11.06 -13.94 -0.96
C VAL A 175 -11.57 -13.02 -2.06
N GLY A 176 -10.65 -12.42 -2.82
CA GLY A 176 -10.95 -11.66 -4.03
C GLY A 176 -10.03 -12.08 -5.16
N ILE A 177 -10.58 -12.31 -6.35
CA ILE A 177 -9.84 -12.80 -7.51
C ILE A 177 -10.10 -11.88 -8.70
N THR A 178 -9.03 -11.36 -9.30
CA THR A 178 -9.08 -10.49 -10.48
C THR A 178 -7.98 -10.85 -11.48
N LEU A 179 -8.00 -10.23 -12.65
CA LEU A 179 -7.01 -10.40 -13.72
C LEU A 179 -6.44 -9.04 -14.11
N LEU A 180 -5.13 -8.87 -14.01
CA LEU A 180 -4.41 -7.70 -14.53
C LEU A 180 -3.48 -8.13 -15.65
N ASP A 181 -3.70 -7.57 -16.85
CA ASP A 181 -3.05 -7.98 -18.08
C ASP A 181 -3.17 -9.52 -18.26
N ASP A 182 -2.07 -10.29 -18.32
CA ASP A 182 -2.08 -11.77 -18.41
C ASP A 182 -1.90 -12.49 -17.05
N TYR A 183 -2.04 -11.77 -15.91
CA TYR A 183 -1.80 -12.31 -14.57
C TYR A 183 -3.08 -12.39 -13.74
N LEU A 184 -3.32 -13.58 -13.17
CA LEU A 184 -4.35 -13.86 -12.19
C LEU A 184 -3.84 -13.42 -10.82
N ILE A 185 -4.61 -12.56 -10.16
CA ILE A 185 -4.30 -12.02 -8.84
C ILE A 185 -5.36 -12.52 -7.86
N THR A 186 -4.95 -13.40 -6.95
CA THR A 186 -5.80 -13.92 -5.88
C THR A 186 -5.38 -13.29 -4.56
N LEU A 187 -6.30 -12.57 -3.93
CA LEU A 187 -6.14 -11.91 -2.64
C LEU A 187 -6.81 -12.78 -1.57
N ARG A 188 -6.11 -13.09 -0.47
CA ARG A 188 -6.66 -13.83 0.67
C ARG A 188 -6.34 -13.10 1.97
N HIS A 189 -7.30 -12.33 2.50
CA HIS A 189 -7.22 -11.79 3.86
C HIS A 189 -7.73 -12.83 4.85
N MET A 190 -7.04 -13.05 5.97
CA MET A 190 -7.45 -13.97 7.03
C MET A 190 -7.27 -13.30 8.39
N ARG A 191 -8.32 -13.35 9.22
CA ARG A 191 -8.38 -12.75 10.56
C ARG A 191 -9.13 -13.65 11.57
N PRO A 192 -8.92 -13.50 12.89
CA PRO A 192 -9.76 -14.15 13.90
C PRO A 192 -11.20 -13.63 13.80
N ALA A 193 -12.20 -14.50 13.84
CA ALA A 193 -13.61 -14.11 13.76
C ALA A 193 -14.05 -13.21 14.94
N ALA A 194 -13.40 -13.37 16.10
CA ALA A 194 -13.63 -12.58 17.31
C ALA A 194 -13.33 -11.08 17.16
N THR A 195 -12.62 -10.66 16.09
CA THR A 195 -12.38 -9.24 15.78
C THR A 195 -13.63 -8.48 15.31
N GLY A 196 -14.75 -9.19 15.06
CA GLY A 196 -16.05 -8.58 14.76
C GLY A 196 -16.01 -7.61 13.59
N ASP A 197 -16.64 -6.45 13.76
CA ASP A 197 -16.75 -5.37 12.78
C ASP A 197 -15.44 -4.57 12.65
N ALA A 198 -14.67 -4.42 13.73
CA ALA A 198 -13.37 -3.73 13.68
C ALA A 198 -12.40 -4.44 12.71
N GLY A 199 -12.37 -5.79 12.76
CA GLY A 199 -11.60 -6.59 11.80
C GLY A 199 -12.17 -6.58 10.38
N GLU A 200 -13.47 -6.29 10.20
CA GLU A 200 -14.08 -6.12 8.87
C GLU A 200 -13.67 -4.76 8.25
N GLU A 201 -13.66 -3.69 9.04
CA GLU A 201 -13.23 -2.36 8.56
C GLU A 201 -11.72 -2.29 8.30
N SER A 202 -10.90 -2.95 9.12
CA SER A 202 -9.46 -3.10 8.84
C SER A 202 -9.20 -3.87 7.55
N MET A 203 -9.90 -4.99 7.36
CA MET A 203 -9.88 -5.77 6.11
C MET A 203 -10.26 -4.90 4.89
N LYS A 204 -11.38 -4.17 4.94
CA LYS A 204 -11.82 -3.28 3.85
C LYS A 204 -10.78 -2.22 3.53
N ARG A 205 -10.18 -1.58 4.55
CA ARG A 205 -9.12 -0.58 4.39
C ARG A 205 -7.90 -1.16 3.66
N LEU A 206 -7.44 -2.34 4.09
CA LEU A 206 -6.31 -3.03 3.47
C LEU A 206 -6.60 -3.43 2.01
N ILE A 207 -7.77 -4.01 1.75
CA ILE A 207 -8.21 -4.36 0.39
C ILE A 207 -8.26 -3.11 -0.50
N GLY A 208 -8.77 -1.99 0.01
CA GLY A 208 -8.75 -0.70 -0.67
C GLY A 208 -7.35 -0.28 -1.09
N LEU A 209 -6.35 -0.38 -0.19
CA LEU A 209 -4.96 -0.08 -0.51
C LEU A 209 -4.37 -1.04 -1.55
N VAL A 210 -4.69 -2.34 -1.49
CA VAL A 210 -4.27 -3.32 -2.53
C VAL A 210 -4.91 -2.98 -3.88
N PHE A 211 -6.18 -2.59 -3.93
CA PHE A 211 -6.83 -2.15 -5.16
C PHE A 211 -6.19 -0.87 -5.71
N GLN A 212 -5.73 0.06 -4.87
CA GLN A 212 -4.97 1.22 -5.33
C GLN A 212 -3.60 0.83 -5.92
N VAL A 213 -2.89 -0.14 -5.33
CA VAL A 213 -1.67 -0.72 -5.94
C VAL A 213 -1.98 -1.37 -7.31
N ILE A 214 -3.14 -2.04 -7.46
CA ILE A 214 -3.57 -2.63 -8.74
C ILE A 214 -3.93 -1.57 -9.79
N LYS A 215 -4.54 -0.46 -9.37
CA LYS A 215 -4.91 0.68 -10.25
C LYS A 215 -3.70 1.51 -10.69
N ASP A 216 -2.69 1.63 -9.83
CA ASP A 216 -1.58 2.57 -10.01
C ASP A 216 -0.86 2.50 -11.37
N PRO A 217 -0.48 1.32 -11.93
CA PRO A 217 0.22 1.26 -13.21
C PRO A 217 -0.53 1.92 -14.37
N ALA A 218 -1.87 1.93 -14.34
CA ALA A 218 -2.71 2.55 -15.37
C ALA A 218 -2.87 4.07 -15.17
N LEU A 219 -2.62 4.59 -13.96
CA LEU A 219 -2.74 6.02 -13.63
C LEU A 219 -1.40 6.76 -13.74
N ARG A 220 -0.29 6.08 -13.41
CA ARG A 220 1.03 6.69 -13.16
C ARG A 220 1.52 7.61 -14.30
N SER A 221 1.35 7.22 -15.55
CA SER A 221 1.78 8.02 -16.72
C SER A 221 0.98 9.33 -16.85
N HIS A 222 -0.33 9.29 -16.58
CA HIS A 222 -1.18 10.47 -16.61
C HIS A 222 -0.87 11.43 -15.45
N ILE A 223 -0.72 10.91 -14.23
CA ILE A 223 -0.31 11.71 -13.06
C ILE A 223 1.06 12.38 -13.30
N GLN A 224 2.01 11.67 -13.91
CA GLN A 224 3.30 12.24 -14.31
C GLN A 224 3.17 13.34 -15.38
N SER A 225 2.14 13.31 -16.24
CA SER A 225 1.84 14.41 -17.18
C SER A 225 1.31 15.64 -16.43
N LEU A 226 0.30 15.46 -15.58
CA LEU A 226 -0.30 16.54 -14.78
C LEU A 226 0.73 17.28 -13.91
N ILE A 227 1.73 16.55 -13.38
CA ILE A 227 2.86 17.16 -12.67
C ILE A 227 3.73 18.04 -13.58
N LYS A 228 3.98 17.62 -14.83
CA LYS A 228 4.74 18.44 -15.80
C LYS A 228 3.96 19.69 -16.18
N ASP A 229 2.65 19.56 -16.39
CA ASP A 229 1.75 20.65 -16.75
C ASP A 229 1.73 21.72 -15.65
N TYR A 230 1.56 21.32 -14.38
CA TYR A 230 1.72 22.21 -13.23
C TYR A 230 3.13 22.82 -13.13
N GLN A 231 4.20 22.07 -13.40
CA GLN A 231 5.57 22.59 -13.32
C GLN A 231 5.91 23.60 -14.42
N ALA A 232 5.17 23.57 -15.55
CA ALA A 232 5.28 24.52 -16.64
C ALA A 232 4.57 25.85 -16.32
N ASP A 233 3.30 25.81 -15.91
CA ASP A 233 2.53 26.99 -15.50
C ASP A 233 1.74 26.74 -14.19
N PRO A 234 2.37 26.96 -13.02
CA PRO A 234 1.83 26.62 -11.71
C PRO A 234 0.73 27.57 -11.20
N PHE A 235 0.56 28.73 -11.85
CA PHE A 235 -0.40 29.77 -11.47
C PHE A 235 -1.60 29.83 -12.41
N SER A 236 -1.53 29.24 -13.61
CA SER A 236 -2.69 29.06 -14.49
C SER A 236 -3.80 28.22 -13.84
N GLU A 237 -5.04 28.47 -14.26
CA GLU A 237 -6.20 27.65 -13.86
C GLU A 237 -5.97 26.16 -14.18
N TYR A 238 -5.39 25.86 -15.34
CA TYR A 238 -5.06 24.49 -15.75
C TYR A 238 -4.01 23.85 -14.83
N GLY A 239 -2.95 24.58 -14.46
CA GLY A 239 -1.94 24.11 -13.50
C GLY A 239 -2.54 23.85 -12.11
N VAL A 240 -3.44 24.72 -11.65
CA VAL A 240 -4.17 24.53 -10.39
C VAL A 240 -5.04 23.27 -10.43
N GLN A 241 -5.79 23.04 -11.51
CA GLN A 241 -6.61 21.84 -11.71
C GLN A 241 -5.75 20.56 -11.81
N ALA A 242 -4.67 20.60 -12.59
CA ALA A 242 -3.73 19.49 -12.73
C ALA A 242 -3.13 19.09 -11.37
N ALA A 243 -2.76 20.08 -10.55
CA ALA A 243 -2.28 19.84 -9.21
C ALA A 243 -3.36 19.27 -8.28
N ALA A 244 -4.61 19.76 -8.34
CA ALA A 244 -5.70 19.20 -7.55
C ALA A 244 -5.93 17.70 -7.86
N ALA A 245 -5.86 17.30 -9.13
CA ALA A 245 -5.95 15.90 -9.54
C ALA A 245 -4.77 15.05 -9.02
N VAL A 246 -3.54 15.57 -9.06
CA VAL A 246 -2.37 14.89 -8.47
C VAL A 246 -2.53 14.73 -6.96
N LEU A 247 -2.98 15.77 -6.25
CA LEU A 247 -3.20 15.72 -4.80
C LEU A 247 -4.30 14.71 -4.41
N ALA A 248 -5.41 14.66 -5.17
CA ALA A 248 -6.48 13.69 -4.96
C ALA A 248 -6.03 12.24 -5.19
N TYR A 249 -5.13 12.01 -6.14
CA TYR A 249 -4.47 10.71 -6.33
C TYR A 249 -3.54 10.37 -5.14
N LEU A 250 -2.69 11.31 -4.70
CA LEU A 250 -1.77 11.08 -3.58
C LEU A 250 -2.49 10.73 -2.27
N GLN A 251 -3.66 11.34 -2.01
CA GLN A 251 -4.52 11.01 -0.86
C GLN A 251 -5.00 9.55 -0.87
N GLN A 252 -5.12 8.93 -2.04
CA GLN A 252 -5.52 7.53 -2.20
C GLN A 252 -4.32 6.56 -2.17
N THR A 253 -3.10 7.08 -2.28
CA THR A 253 -1.84 6.30 -2.29
C THR A 253 -0.92 6.71 -1.13
N PRO A 254 -1.32 6.49 0.14
CA PRO A 254 -0.60 6.99 1.33
C PRO A 254 0.75 6.29 1.61
N TYR A 255 1.20 5.43 0.69
CA TYR A 255 2.43 4.66 0.79
C TYR A 255 3.64 5.29 0.08
N PHE A 256 3.46 6.40 -0.67
CA PHE A 256 4.61 7.13 -1.21
C PHE A 256 5.41 7.80 -0.10
N PRO A 257 6.76 7.85 -0.18
CA PRO A 257 7.62 8.41 0.85
C PRO A 257 7.67 9.95 0.84
N ILE A 258 6.51 10.59 0.73
CA ILE A 258 6.35 12.05 0.73
C ILE A 258 6.10 12.48 2.17
N ASN A 259 7.10 13.10 2.79
CA ASN A 259 6.98 13.70 4.12
C ASN A 259 7.36 15.18 4.06
N ILE A 260 6.52 16.04 4.62
CA ILE A 260 6.74 17.49 4.70
C ILE A 260 7.07 17.80 6.16
N PRO A 261 8.28 18.30 6.48
CA PRO A 261 8.63 18.65 7.85
C PRO A 261 7.69 19.74 8.38
N GLU A 262 6.89 19.42 9.41
CA GLU A 262 5.95 20.36 10.02
C GLU A 262 6.68 21.65 10.48
N HIS A 263 7.82 21.47 11.14
CA HIS A 263 8.73 22.57 11.45
C HIS A 263 9.91 22.58 10.46
N PRO A 264 10.28 23.73 9.86
CA PRO A 264 9.68 25.06 10.02
C PRO A 264 8.51 25.37 9.07
N VAL A 265 8.16 24.45 8.15
CA VAL A 265 7.28 24.75 7.00
C VAL A 265 5.93 25.34 7.43
N ALA A 266 5.28 24.80 8.47
CA ALA A 266 4.00 25.31 8.95
C ALA A 266 4.04 26.79 9.36
N GLN A 267 5.14 27.24 10.00
CA GLN A 267 5.30 28.66 10.38
C GLN A 267 5.50 29.57 9.16
N TRP A 268 6.19 29.08 8.13
CA TRP A 268 6.36 29.80 6.86
C TRP A 268 5.04 29.92 6.10
N LEU A 269 4.23 28.84 6.09
CA LEU A 269 2.90 28.82 5.50
C LEU A 269 1.95 29.79 6.19
N GLU A 270 1.86 29.77 7.53
CA GLU A 270 1.02 30.72 8.28
C GLU A 270 1.49 32.18 8.12
N HIS A 271 2.81 32.43 8.00
CA HIS A 271 3.31 33.76 7.67
C HIS A 271 2.89 34.23 6.27
N ALA A 272 3.05 33.38 5.26
CA ALA A 272 2.68 33.69 3.88
C ALA A 272 1.17 33.98 3.78
N LYS A 273 0.34 33.15 4.39
CA LYS A 273 -1.11 33.31 4.53
C LYS A 273 -1.53 34.63 5.16
N ALA A 274 -0.88 35.04 6.24
CA ALA A 274 -1.21 36.27 6.96
C ALA A 274 -0.92 37.55 6.15
N ILE A 275 -0.05 37.47 5.14
CA ILE A 275 0.37 38.61 4.31
C ILE A 275 -0.27 38.59 2.92
N ALA A 276 -0.34 37.41 2.29
CA ALA A 276 -0.89 37.17 0.97
C ALA A 276 -1.66 35.83 0.98
N PRO A 277 -2.95 35.83 1.37
CA PRO A 277 -3.76 34.61 1.45
C PRO A 277 -3.80 33.82 0.13
N GLY A 278 -3.68 32.49 0.22
CA GLY A 278 -3.60 31.56 -0.92
C GLY A 278 -2.17 31.27 -1.40
N THR A 279 -1.18 32.07 -0.98
CA THR A 279 0.23 31.78 -1.28
C THR A 279 0.73 30.55 -0.51
N GLU A 280 0.19 30.28 0.67
CA GLU A 280 0.51 29.12 1.48
C GLU A 280 0.07 27.80 0.83
N GLU A 281 -1.15 27.76 0.28
CA GLU A 281 -1.62 26.57 -0.46
C GLU A 281 -0.76 26.33 -1.70
N THR A 282 -0.36 27.41 -2.37
CA THR A 282 0.47 27.36 -3.57
C THR A 282 1.88 26.85 -3.27
N LEU A 283 2.47 27.26 -2.14
CA LEU A 283 3.76 26.76 -1.64
C LEU A 283 3.69 25.30 -1.18
N LEU A 284 2.67 24.92 -0.44
CA LEU A 284 2.45 23.54 0.01
C LEU A 284 2.26 22.59 -1.18
N ARG A 285 1.43 22.99 -2.15
CA ARG A 285 1.22 22.30 -3.43
C ARG A 285 2.52 22.16 -4.22
N ALA A 286 3.33 23.22 -4.29
CA ALA A 286 4.63 23.19 -4.97
C ALA A 286 5.55 22.13 -4.36
N PHE A 287 5.64 22.08 -3.03
CA PHE A 287 6.42 21.06 -2.33
C PHE A 287 5.90 19.65 -2.61
N MET A 288 4.59 19.42 -2.42
CA MET A 288 3.95 18.13 -2.63
C MET A 288 4.17 17.59 -4.05
N LEU A 289 3.99 18.42 -5.08
CA LEU A 289 4.17 17.99 -6.48
C LEU A 289 5.64 17.81 -6.87
N GLY A 290 6.56 18.55 -6.24
CA GLY A 290 7.99 18.28 -6.34
C GLY A 290 8.33 16.89 -5.78
N SER A 291 7.88 16.58 -4.56
CA SER A 291 8.09 15.27 -3.93
C SER A 291 7.40 14.13 -4.70
N ALA A 292 6.18 14.34 -5.20
CA ALA A 292 5.45 13.35 -5.99
C ALA A 292 6.16 12.99 -7.29
N LYS A 293 6.82 13.95 -7.94
CA LYS A 293 7.65 13.71 -9.13
C LYS A 293 8.75 12.69 -8.84
N ALA A 294 9.46 12.82 -7.72
CA ALA A 294 10.46 11.86 -7.27
C ALA A 294 9.83 10.49 -6.99
N ALA A 295 8.80 10.47 -6.15
CA ALA A 295 8.13 9.24 -5.69
C ALA A 295 7.63 8.38 -6.86
N LEU A 296 7.00 9.00 -7.87
CA LEU A 296 6.49 8.32 -9.07
C LEU A 296 7.59 7.79 -10.00
N THR A 297 8.83 8.23 -9.82
CA THR A 297 10.03 7.66 -10.49
C THR A 297 10.77 6.65 -9.62
N GLY A 298 10.27 6.37 -8.41
CA GLY A 298 10.88 5.43 -7.46
C GLY A 298 11.96 6.04 -6.56
N GLY A 299 11.99 7.37 -6.42
CA GLY A 299 12.84 8.05 -5.45
C GLY A 299 12.44 7.74 -4.00
N ASP A 300 13.43 7.69 -3.12
CA ASP A 300 13.25 7.49 -1.68
C ASP A 300 12.77 8.77 -0.97
N ALA A 301 12.61 8.71 0.37
CA ALA A 301 12.18 9.85 1.17
C ALA A 301 13.12 11.06 1.07
N GLU A 302 14.43 10.82 0.91
CA GLU A 302 15.43 11.89 0.79
C GLU A 302 15.36 12.58 -0.57
N THR A 303 15.23 11.80 -1.65
CA THR A 303 14.98 12.30 -3.00
C THR A 303 13.66 13.07 -3.08
N CYS A 304 12.60 12.57 -2.46
CA CYS A 304 11.30 13.24 -2.38
C CYS A 304 11.39 14.57 -1.62
N LEU A 305 12.10 14.60 -0.50
CA LEU A 305 12.35 15.83 0.28
C LEU A 305 13.17 16.85 -0.52
N GLN A 306 14.15 16.39 -1.31
CA GLN A 306 14.99 17.24 -2.15
C GLN A 306 14.22 17.87 -3.33
N GLU A 307 13.45 17.08 -4.10
CA GLU A 307 12.65 17.59 -5.23
C GLU A 307 11.51 18.50 -4.75
N GLY A 308 10.87 18.16 -3.62
CA GLY A 308 9.88 19.04 -2.97
C GLY A 308 10.46 20.38 -2.56
N SER A 309 11.63 20.37 -1.91
CA SER A 309 12.36 21.59 -1.54
C SER A 309 12.69 22.46 -2.75
N ARG A 310 13.16 21.85 -3.85
CA ARG A 310 13.54 22.58 -5.08
C ARG A 310 12.33 23.23 -5.76
N GLN A 311 11.20 22.52 -5.83
CA GLN A 311 9.98 23.07 -6.42
C GLN A 311 9.36 24.16 -5.55
N PHE A 312 9.34 24.00 -4.21
CA PHE A 312 8.96 25.08 -3.28
C PHE A 312 9.82 26.33 -3.52
N ALA A 313 11.14 26.18 -3.59
CA ALA A 313 12.08 27.28 -3.79
C ALA A 313 11.80 28.07 -5.09
N LYS A 314 11.59 27.37 -6.22
CA LYS A 314 11.19 27.96 -7.50
C LYS A 314 9.92 28.82 -7.37
N ILE A 315 8.88 28.27 -6.75
CA ILE A 315 7.57 28.94 -6.63
C ILE A 315 7.63 30.11 -5.63
N TYR A 316 8.35 29.96 -4.52
CA TYR A 316 8.55 31.03 -3.54
C TYR A 316 9.22 32.26 -4.16
N ARG A 317 10.29 32.10 -4.98
CA ARG A 317 10.92 33.24 -5.68
C ARG A 317 9.91 33.99 -6.58
N GLN A 318 9.04 33.26 -7.27
CA GLN A 318 8.00 33.84 -8.12
C GLN A 318 6.94 34.58 -7.29
N LEU A 319 6.54 34.03 -6.15
CA LEU A 319 5.59 34.64 -5.22
C LEU A 319 6.16 35.88 -4.53
N VAL A 320 7.43 35.88 -4.10
CA VAL A 320 8.10 37.07 -3.54
C VAL A 320 8.16 38.21 -4.56
N THR A 321 8.28 37.91 -5.85
CA THR A 321 8.24 38.94 -6.92
C THR A 321 6.87 39.62 -7.02
N GLN A 322 5.78 38.90 -6.69
CA GLN A 322 4.40 39.41 -6.70
C GLN A 322 4.00 40.03 -5.36
N HIS A 323 4.49 39.47 -4.25
CA HIS A 323 4.17 39.84 -2.87
C HIS A 323 5.47 39.97 -2.05
N PRO A 324 6.26 41.06 -2.22
CA PRO A 324 7.58 41.18 -1.58
C PRO A 324 7.56 41.10 -0.05
N GLN A 325 6.42 41.34 0.58
CA GLN A 325 6.24 41.30 2.03
C GLN A 325 6.31 39.88 2.63
N ILE A 326 6.16 38.81 1.83
CA ILE A 326 6.29 37.42 2.33
C ILE A 326 7.74 36.98 2.53
N ALA A 327 8.72 37.81 2.11
CA ALA A 327 10.13 37.48 2.17
C ALA A 327 10.63 37.38 3.62
N ARG A 328 11.36 36.30 3.94
CA ARG A 328 12.05 36.14 5.23
C ARG A 328 13.46 35.60 5.05
N PRO A 329 14.44 36.09 5.84
CA PRO A 329 15.82 35.59 5.79
C PRO A 329 15.95 34.07 5.93
N GLU A 330 15.15 33.44 6.80
CA GLU A 330 15.18 31.98 7.02
C GLU A 330 14.66 31.19 5.81
N ILE A 331 13.61 31.71 5.15
CA ILE A 331 13.06 31.09 3.95
C ILE A 331 14.03 31.31 2.78
N ASP A 332 14.62 32.51 2.67
CA ASP A 332 15.60 32.84 1.63
C ASP A 332 16.89 32.01 1.74
N ASP A 333 17.37 31.70 2.96
CA ASP A 333 18.50 30.80 3.20
C ASP A 333 18.16 29.35 2.81
N PHE A 334 16.99 28.84 3.23
CA PHE A 334 16.49 27.54 2.78
C PHE A 334 16.35 27.45 1.26
N VAL A 335 15.78 28.47 0.62
CA VAL A 335 15.60 28.56 -0.85
C VAL A 335 16.96 28.53 -1.55
N THR A 336 17.93 29.25 -1.02
CA THR A 336 19.32 29.26 -1.53
C THR A 336 19.99 27.90 -1.38
N ALA A 337 19.71 27.15 -0.30
CA ALA A 337 20.17 25.77 -0.15
C ALA A 337 19.43 24.81 -1.11
N ALA A 338 18.13 24.96 -1.29
CA ALA A 338 17.32 24.16 -2.21
C ALA A 338 17.70 24.34 -3.69
N GLU A 339 18.04 25.58 -4.10
CA GLU A 339 18.59 25.92 -5.42
C GLU A 339 19.92 25.19 -5.69
N LYS A 340 20.73 24.93 -4.66
CA LYS A 340 21.96 24.11 -4.72
C LYS A 340 21.72 22.60 -4.57
N GLY A 341 20.48 22.16 -4.39
CA GLY A 341 20.11 20.77 -4.12
C GLY A 341 20.24 20.35 -2.65
N GLU A 342 20.64 21.24 -1.75
CA GLU A 342 20.91 20.97 -0.32
C GLU A 342 19.71 21.24 0.60
N GLY A 343 18.55 21.68 0.08
CA GLY A 343 17.37 22.05 0.89
C GLY A 343 16.91 20.95 1.87
N HIS A 344 17.03 19.68 1.46
CA HIS A 344 16.76 18.52 2.32
C HIS A 344 17.77 18.35 3.47
N VAL A 345 19.04 18.73 3.28
CA VAL A 345 20.06 18.79 4.34
C VAL A 345 19.75 19.96 5.29
N TRP A 346 19.37 21.11 4.74
CA TRP A 346 18.98 22.29 5.50
C TRP A 346 17.81 21.99 6.43
N MET A 347 16.71 21.41 5.90
CA MET A 347 15.53 21.03 6.69
C MET A 347 15.87 20.06 7.82
N ARG A 348 16.66 19.00 7.54
CA ARG A 348 17.07 18.02 8.55
C ARG A 348 17.93 18.63 9.66
N LYS A 349 18.72 19.66 9.37
CA LYS A 349 19.48 20.42 10.38
C LYS A 349 18.54 21.30 11.22
N TYR A 350 17.70 22.10 10.58
CA TYR A 350 16.82 23.05 11.27
C TYR A 350 15.82 22.36 12.22
N THR A 351 15.18 21.28 11.75
CA THR A 351 14.21 20.49 12.56
C THR A 351 14.84 19.88 13.81
N ARG A 352 16.15 19.60 13.81
CA ARG A 352 16.89 19.03 14.95
C ARG A 352 17.42 20.08 15.95
N VAL A 353 17.39 21.37 15.59
CA VAL A 353 17.89 22.48 16.43
C VAL A 353 16.75 23.13 17.23
N THR A 354 15.50 22.86 16.85
CA THR A 354 14.29 23.40 17.48
C THR A 354 13.46 22.35 18.23
N GLN A 355 14.07 21.21 18.55
CA GLN A 355 13.59 20.21 19.53
C GLN A 355 14.57 20.16 20.70
#